data_AF-A0A7C2SRH3-F1
#
_entry.id   AF-A0A7C2SRH3-F1
#
_cell.length_a   1.000
_cell.length_b   1.000
_cell.length_c   1.000
_cell.angle_alpha   90.00
_cell.angle_beta   90.00
_cell.angle_gamma   90.00
#
_symmetry.space_group_name_H-M   'P 1'
#
loop_
_entity.id
_entity.type
_entity.pdbx_description
1 polymer ?
#
loop_
_entity_poly.entity_id
_entity_poly.type
_entity_poly.pdbx_seq_one_letter_code
_entity_poly.pdbx_strand_id
1 'polypeptide(L)'
;MKSCTRSLVLEVVALSLGLAVADQARAVSCTTGKTAVQVYSGTATWSPANATQYGKGNGIWTGGASGDSLKLQGSIEACWFWGGFSGIFTPSVDADTYYACTATHGYSGSGPCYAFHPAGSPSAIAPQNSAGSVIEKVQIVDQADGVSILEASGPVTVRSSRIVFTHDDAVEDDWCTHDVTVDDLLLDKVFMAFAWDKRGAVDPDDCVVDREWSITNSLVRLHRFAHAYEEKPGHGGVFKDDGDGHNPEIADFSNNVILLGPVAGQGQVQFPLTTRLGTCSGNVYLWNGTQAAYDDMLDTGESEDFETNGERLAELQASWPGCITVVLRGPSETEAQFLNRTMTELGGKSWNQLVAAFYSRNFPSSSCGIGFELVALAPLLRALAARRRRT
;
A
#
# COMPACT_ATOMS: atom_id res chain seq x y z
N MET A 1 -53.83 12.96 -3.53
CA MET A 1 -53.03 13.26 -2.32
C MET A 1 -52.91 11.97 -1.51
N LYS A 2 -51.79 11.25 -1.65
CA LYS A 2 -51.46 10.09 -0.81
C LYS A 2 -50.12 10.39 -0.14
N SER A 3 -50.15 10.41 1.18
CA SER A 3 -49.02 10.60 2.08
C SER A 3 -48.10 9.37 2.01
N CYS A 4 -46.80 9.60 1.80
CA CYS A 4 -45.78 8.57 1.99
C CYS A 4 -45.07 8.83 3.31
N THR A 5 -45.14 7.81 4.15
CA THR A 5 -44.70 7.68 5.53
C THR A 5 -43.20 7.95 5.69
N ARG A 6 -42.87 9.06 6.37
CA ARG A 6 -41.54 9.35 6.92
C ARG A 6 -41.53 8.89 8.38
N SER A 7 -40.98 7.72 8.68
CA SER A 7 -40.66 7.41 10.08
C SER A 7 -39.58 6.35 10.32
N LEU A 8 -39.02 5.71 9.29
CA LEU A 8 -37.96 4.69 9.48
C LEU A 8 -36.56 5.11 9.01
N VAL A 9 -36.40 6.30 8.42
CA VAL A 9 -35.11 6.76 7.84
C VAL A 9 -34.26 7.53 8.86
N LEU A 10 -34.83 7.96 10.00
CA LEU A 10 -34.12 8.87 10.90
C LEU A 10 -33.09 8.18 11.81
N GLU A 11 -33.29 6.92 12.19
CA GLU A 11 -32.38 6.23 13.13
C GLU A 11 -31.14 5.63 12.45
N VAL A 12 -31.25 5.17 11.20
CA VAL A 12 -30.10 4.66 10.42
C VAL A 12 -29.17 5.80 9.96
N VAL A 13 -29.72 7.00 9.75
CA VAL A 13 -28.95 8.21 9.40
C VAL A 13 -28.17 8.74 10.61
N ALA A 14 -28.68 8.60 11.83
CA ALA A 14 -27.99 9.06 13.04
C ALA A 14 -26.74 8.23 13.39
N LEU A 15 -26.78 6.90 13.21
CA LEU A 15 -25.61 6.03 13.46
C LEU A 15 -24.50 6.21 12.39
N SER A 16 -24.88 6.47 11.15
CA SER A 16 -23.92 6.73 10.05
C SER A 16 -23.30 8.12 10.13
N LEU A 17 -24.02 9.11 10.68
CA LEU A 17 -23.46 10.43 10.99
C LEU A 17 -22.49 10.40 12.18
N GLY A 18 -22.70 9.55 13.19
CA GLY A 18 -21.79 9.44 14.34
C GLY A 18 -20.38 8.96 13.97
N LEU A 19 -20.27 7.98 13.07
CA LEU A 19 -18.97 7.52 12.55
C LEU A 19 -18.32 8.54 11.59
N ALA A 20 -19.11 9.25 10.78
CA ALA A 20 -18.59 10.27 9.87
C ALA A 20 -18.04 11.52 10.59
N VAL A 21 -18.54 11.85 11.79
CA VAL A 21 -18.11 13.02 12.57
C VAL A 21 -16.84 12.73 13.38
N ALA A 22 -16.63 11.48 13.84
CA ALA A 22 -15.35 11.07 14.44
C ALA A 22 -14.22 11.00 13.39
N ASP A 23 -14.55 10.63 12.15
CA ASP A 23 -13.58 10.51 11.06
C ASP A 23 -13.17 11.89 10.48
N GLN A 24 -14.09 12.87 10.44
CA GLN A 24 -13.73 14.24 10.08
C GLN A 24 -12.89 14.98 11.14
N ALA A 25 -12.88 14.52 12.40
CA ALA A 25 -11.98 15.04 13.43
C ALA A 25 -10.54 14.53 13.29
N ARG A 26 -10.30 13.46 12.49
CA ARG A 26 -8.96 13.01 12.11
C ARG A 26 -8.43 13.69 10.84
N ALA A 27 -9.29 14.40 10.12
CA ALA A 27 -8.92 15.09 8.90
C ALA A 27 -8.21 16.41 9.20
N VAL A 28 -6.98 16.51 8.67
CA VAL A 28 -6.12 17.69 8.55
C VAL A 28 -5.24 18.02 9.76
N SER A 29 -3.93 17.74 9.65
CA SER A 29 -2.95 18.55 10.40
C SER A 29 -1.76 19.01 9.58
N CYS A 30 -1.30 18.26 8.57
CA CYS A 30 -0.01 18.60 7.96
C CYS A 30 -0.02 19.87 7.09
N THR A 31 -1.20 20.37 6.69
CA THR A 31 -1.35 21.63 5.92
C THR A 31 -1.70 22.85 6.77
N THR A 32 -2.14 22.65 8.02
CA THR A 32 -2.60 23.73 8.89
C THR A 32 -1.45 24.65 9.26
N GLY A 33 -1.58 25.94 8.95
CA GLY A 33 -0.53 26.93 9.24
C GLY A 33 0.70 26.85 8.33
N LYS A 34 0.67 26.01 7.28
CA LYS A 34 1.76 25.87 6.31
C LYS A 34 1.38 26.46 4.96
N THR A 35 2.38 26.97 4.24
CA THR A 35 2.21 27.50 2.88
C THR A 35 2.44 26.39 1.85
N ALA A 36 1.49 26.21 0.93
CA ALA A 36 1.62 25.25 -0.15
C ALA A 36 2.74 25.65 -1.12
N VAL A 37 3.64 24.71 -1.41
CA VAL A 37 4.60 24.83 -2.50
C VAL A 37 4.20 23.81 -3.58
N GLN A 38 3.93 24.31 -4.78
CA GLN A 38 3.65 23.44 -5.93
C GLN A 38 4.96 22.75 -6.33
N VAL A 39 4.93 21.42 -6.37
CA VAL A 39 6.05 20.62 -6.86
C VAL A 39 5.78 20.27 -8.32
N TYR A 40 6.77 20.49 -9.19
CA TYR A 40 6.69 20.24 -10.63
C TYR A 40 7.47 18.95 -10.98
N SER A 41 7.07 18.26 -12.06
CA SER A 41 7.63 16.96 -12.50
C SER A 41 9.13 17.01 -12.84
N GLY A 42 9.85 15.96 -12.44
CA GLY A 42 11.28 15.71 -12.68
C GLY A 42 11.92 15.07 -11.44
N THR A 43 13.22 14.75 -11.48
CA THR A 43 14.06 14.44 -10.30
C THR A 43 14.16 15.69 -9.43
N ALA A 44 13.08 16.01 -8.72
CA ALA A 44 12.99 17.19 -7.90
C ALA A 44 13.42 16.81 -6.48
N THR A 45 14.69 17.02 -6.16
CA THR A 45 15.13 17.07 -4.76
C THR A 45 14.44 18.27 -4.11
N TRP A 46 13.40 18.01 -3.32
CA TRP A 46 12.73 19.07 -2.57
C TRP A 46 13.34 19.17 -1.18
N SER A 47 14.05 20.28 -0.96
CA SER A 47 14.62 20.63 0.34
C SER A 47 13.96 21.90 0.88
N PRO A 48 12.84 21.79 1.61
CA PRO A 48 12.27 22.95 2.27
C PRO A 48 13.20 23.32 3.43
N ALA A 49 13.97 24.39 3.26
CA ALA A 49 14.85 24.90 4.31
C ALA A 49 14.10 25.34 5.59
N ASN A 50 12.75 25.44 5.55
CA ASN A 50 11.93 26.04 6.60
C ASN A 50 10.69 25.18 6.94
N ALA A 51 10.38 25.02 8.23
CA ALA A 51 9.24 24.23 8.78
C ALA A 51 7.83 24.73 8.41
N THR A 52 7.72 25.82 7.64
CA THR A 52 6.45 26.50 7.35
C THR A 52 5.88 26.16 5.97
N GLN A 53 6.50 25.24 5.22
CA GLN A 53 6.11 24.87 3.86
C GLN A 53 5.69 23.40 3.77
N TYR A 54 4.75 23.09 2.88
CA TYR A 54 4.39 21.71 2.53
C TYR A 54 4.36 21.51 1.02
N GLY A 55 4.66 20.29 0.56
CA GLY A 55 4.60 19.90 -0.84
C GLY A 55 3.16 19.61 -1.24
N LYS A 56 2.62 20.39 -2.18
CA LYS A 56 1.34 20.07 -2.83
C LYS A 56 1.62 19.51 -4.21
N GLY A 57 1.43 18.20 -4.36
CA GLY A 57 1.75 17.48 -5.59
C GLY A 57 0.57 17.31 -6.53
N ASN A 58 -0.19 18.36 -6.84
CA ASN A 58 -1.31 18.18 -7.75
C ASN A 58 -0.82 17.90 -9.19
N GLY A 59 -1.07 16.68 -9.70
CA GLY A 59 -0.74 16.29 -11.07
C GLY A 59 0.74 16.00 -11.37
N ILE A 60 1.53 15.56 -10.39
CA ILE A 60 2.94 15.17 -10.64
C ILE A 60 3.01 13.81 -11.34
N TRP A 61 3.23 13.84 -12.65
CA TRP A 61 3.62 12.65 -13.40
C TRP A 61 5.14 12.50 -13.33
N THR A 62 5.63 11.54 -12.53
CA THR A 62 7.01 11.08 -12.64
C THR A 62 7.07 10.15 -13.85
N GLY A 63 7.85 10.51 -14.87
CA GLY A 63 7.87 9.79 -16.16
C GLY A 63 8.56 8.43 -16.10
N GLY A 64 8.68 7.82 -14.91
CA GLY A 64 9.36 6.58 -14.56
C GLY A 64 10.73 6.37 -15.19
N ALA A 65 11.47 7.44 -15.48
CA ALA A 65 12.88 7.29 -15.79
C ALA A 65 13.61 6.83 -14.51
N SER A 66 14.69 6.05 -14.67
CA SER A 66 15.55 5.65 -13.55
C SER A 66 15.91 6.87 -12.69
N GLY A 67 15.63 6.78 -11.38
CA GLY A 67 15.88 7.85 -10.41
C GLY A 67 14.74 8.85 -10.21
N ASP A 68 13.63 8.76 -10.96
CA ASP A 68 12.45 9.62 -10.79
C ASP A 68 11.62 9.26 -9.55
N SER A 69 12.23 9.40 -8.37
CA SER A 69 11.51 9.44 -7.10
C SER A 69 11.37 10.88 -6.62
N LEU A 70 10.26 11.16 -5.95
CA LEU A 70 10.10 12.43 -5.27
C LEU A 70 10.80 12.37 -3.92
N LYS A 71 12.04 12.86 -3.88
CA LYS A 71 12.86 12.88 -2.68
C LYS A 71 12.58 14.13 -1.85
N LEU A 72 12.21 13.91 -0.60
CA LEU A 72 12.25 14.92 0.44
C LEU A 72 13.65 14.89 1.04
N GLN A 73 14.35 16.02 1.13
CA GLN A 73 15.66 16.06 1.82
C GLN A 73 15.75 17.29 2.74
N GLY A 74 16.07 17.09 4.02
CA GLY A 74 16.35 18.18 4.95
C GLY A 74 15.12 18.93 5.49
N SER A 75 13.92 18.37 5.36
CA SER A 75 12.69 19.01 5.86
C SER A 75 12.49 18.79 7.35
N ILE A 76 12.10 19.85 8.08
CA ILE A 76 11.77 19.78 9.52
C ILE A 76 10.42 19.06 9.76
N GLU A 77 9.53 19.04 8.77
CA GLU A 77 8.34 18.18 8.72
C GLU A 77 7.83 18.15 7.27
N ALA A 78 8.05 17.05 6.54
CA ALA A 78 7.54 16.96 5.17
C ALA A 78 6.04 16.63 5.18
N CYS A 79 5.28 17.26 4.28
CA CYS A 79 3.87 16.97 4.13
C CYS A 79 3.55 16.88 2.65
N TRP A 80 3.01 15.74 2.24
CA TRP A 80 2.42 15.51 0.93
C TRP A 80 0.92 15.45 1.07
N PHE A 81 0.25 16.38 0.41
CA PHE A 81 -1.21 16.45 0.46
C PHE A 81 -1.77 16.59 -0.95
N TRP A 82 -2.55 15.59 -1.35
CA TRP A 82 -3.12 15.45 -2.70
C TRP A 82 -2.07 15.29 -3.81
N GLY A 83 -2.45 14.54 -4.83
CA GLY A 83 -1.59 14.30 -5.98
C GLY A 83 -1.80 12.94 -6.59
N GLY A 84 -1.30 12.77 -7.81
CA GLY A 84 -1.33 11.51 -8.53
C GLY A 84 0.04 11.23 -9.09
N PHE A 85 0.69 10.18 -8.60
CA PHE A 85 1.95 9.62 -9.11
C PHE A 85 1.59 8.44 -10.00
N SER A 86 2.10 8.42 -11.22
CA SER A 86 1.90 7.32 -12.17
C SER A 86 3.23 7.02 -12.81
N GLY A 87 3.71 5.78 -12.72
CA GLY A 87 4.94 5.36 -13.40
C GLY A 87 4.69 4.97 -14.85
N ILE A 88 5.73 4.43 -15.50
CA ILE A 88 5.68 3.89 -16.88
C ILE A 88 5.54 2.38 -16.93
N PHE A 89 5.23 1.71 -15.81
CA PHE A 89 4.90 0.28 -15.81
C PHE A 89 3.64 -0.04 -16.65
N THR A 90 3.03 0.98 -17.28
CA THR A 90 1.99 0.88 -18.30
C THR A 90 2.29 -0.25 -19.28
N PRO A 91 1.48 -1.32 -19.26
CA PRO A 91 1.67 -2.46 -20.12
C PRO A 91 1.51 -1.98 -21.56
N SER A 92 2.50 -2.24 -22.40
CA SER A 92 2.30 -2.26 -23.83
C SER A 92 1.42 -3.44 -24.20
N VAL A 93 0.11 -3.36 -23.90
CA VAL A 93 -1.00 -4.22 -24.37
C VAL A 93 -0.90 -5.74 -24.18
N ASP A 94 0.25 -6.28 -23.80
CA ASP A 94 0.49 -7.68 -23.47
C ASP A 94 1.20 -7.70 -22.11
N ALA A 95 0.46 -8.03 -21.06
CA ALA A 95 0.98 -8.23 -19.69
C ALA A 95 2.06 -9.32 -19.60
N ASP A 96 2.35 -10.01 -20.71
CA ASP A 96 3.36 -11.05 -20.90
C ASP A 96 4.62 -10.55 -21.63
N THR A 97 4.74 -9.24 -21.89
CA THR A 97 5.90 -8.64 -22.58
C THR A 97 6.61 -7.60 -21.73
N TYR A 98 7.18 -8.03 -20.61
CA TYR A 98 8.28 -7.26 -20.01
C TYR A 98 9.58 -8.07 -20.04
N TYR A 99 10.67 -7.33 -20.26
CA TYR A 99 11.99 -7.83 -20.65
C TYR A 99 12.61 -8.74 -19.59
N ALA A 100 12.57 -10.05 -19.85
CA ALA A 100 13.22 -11.05 -19.02
C ALA A 100 14.68 -10.68 -18.66
N CYS A 101 14.91 -10.33 -17.40
CA CYS A 101 16.07 -10.59 -16.57
C CYS A 101 16.41 -12.07 -16.55
N THR A 102 16.72 -12.58 -17.74
CA THR A 102 17.45 -13.83 -17.89
C THR A 102 18.77 -13.73 -17.13
N ALA A 103 19.23 -14.84 -16.57
CA ALA A 103 20.45 -15.00 -15.76
C ALA A 103 21.75 -14.42 -16.38
N THR A 104 21.72 -14.00 -17.65
CA THR A 104 22.76 -13.24 -18.35
C THR A 104 22.85 -11.76 -17.97
N HIS A 105 21.85 -11.19 -17.30
CA HIS A 105 21.83 -9.79 -16.84
C HIS A 105 22.01 -9.73 -15.32
N GLY A 106 23.22 -9.99 -14.85
CA GLY A 106 23.52 -9.96 -13.41
C GLY A 106 23.32 -8.58 -12.77
N TYR A 107 23.05 -8.59 -11.46
CA TYR A 107 22.91 -7.42 -10.57
C TYR A 107 24.05 -6.38 -10.64
N SER A 108 25.19 -6.72 -11.25
CA SER A 108 26.40 -5.90 -11.29
C SER A 108 26.70 -5.23 -12.63
N GLY A 109 25.77 -5.22 -13.59
CA GLY A 109 25.96 -4.59 -14.90
C GLY A 109 24.83 -3.63 -15.28
N SER A 110 25.12 -2.70 -16.19
CA SER A 110 24.18 -1.74 -16.81
C SER A 110 23.08 -2.39 -17.68
N GLY A 111 22.62 -3.59 -17.31
CA GLY A 111 21.55 -4.32 -17.98
C GLY A 111 20.17 -3.78 -17.60
N PRO A 112 19.12 -4.17 -18.33
CA PRO A 112 17.74 -3.71 -18.09
C PRO A 112 17.24 -4.03 -16.66
N CYS A 113 17.80 -5.05 -16.00
CA CYS A 113 17.51 -5.41 -14.61
C CYS A 113 18.08 -4.42 -13.60
N TYR A 114 19.21 -3.80 -13.91
CA TYR A 114 19.76 -2.70 -13.12
C TYR A 114 18.87 -1.46 -13.22
N ALA A 115 17.97 -1.36 -14.21
CA ALA A 115 16.95 -0.30 -14.23
C ALA A 115 15.80 -0.56 -13.24
N PHE A 116 15.63 -1.79 -12.74
CA PHE A 116 14.69 -2.13 -11.66
C PHE A 116 15.28 -1.84 -10.28
N HIS A 117 16.59 -2.08 -10.07
CA HIS A 117 17.28 -1.88 -8.78
C HIS A 117 18.49 -0.91 -8.80
N PRO A 118 18.47 0.23 -9.52
CA PRO A 118 19.64 1.10 -9.52
C PRO A 118 19.72 1.84 -8.19
N ALA A 119 20.48 1.33 -7.21
CA ALA A 119 20.99 2.04 -6.01
C ALA A 119 20.05 3.10 -5.37
N GLY A 120 18.73 2.87 -5.42
CA GLY A 120 17.73 3.93 -5.30
C GLY A 120 16.45 3.55 -6.02
N SER A 121 15.87 2.41 -5.60
CA SER A 121 14.62 1.83 -6.11
C SER A 121 13.61 2.93 -6.49
N PRO A 122 13.00 2.90 -7.69
CA PRO A 122 12.11 3.94 -8.14
C PRO A 122 10.79 3.86 -7.38
N SER A 123 10.78 4.48 -6.21
CA SER A 123 9.59 4.68 -5.41
C SER A 123 8.88 5.98 -5.78
N ALA A 124 7.55 6.02 -5.66
CA ALA A 124 6.82 7.26 -5.95
C ALA A 124 7.18 8.38 -4.95
N ILE A 125 7.25 8.05 -3.66
CA ILE A 125 7.59 9.00 -2.60
C ILE A 125 8.68 8.41 -1.72
N ALA A 126 9.75 9.17 -1.53
CA ALA A 126 10.89 8.74 -0.74
C ALA A 126 11.27 9.77 0.34
N PRO A 127 10.69 9.72 1.55
CA PRO A 127 11.16 10.51 2.68
C PRO A 127 12.64 10.18 2.99
N GLN A 128 13.50 11.19 3.08
CA GLN A 128 14.93 11.02 3.40
C GLN A 128 15.41 12.25 4.19
N ASN A 129 16.38 12.10 5.11
CA ASN A 129 16.96 13.23 5.84
C ASN A 129 15.90 14.21 6.42
N SER A 130 14.79 13.69 6.93
CA SER A 130 13.65 14.49 7.41
C SER A 130 13.55 14.39 8.92
N ALA A 131 12.97 15.37 9.63
CA ALA A 131 12.65 15.20 11.05
C ALA A 131 11.29 14.50 11.27
N GLY A 132 10.61 14.13 10.18
CA GLY A 132 9.32 13.46 10.16
C GLY A 132 8.57 13.79 8.87
N SER A 133 7.69 12.89 8.44
CA SER A 133 6.93 13.04 7.19
C SER A 133 5.49 12.57 7.31
N VAL A 134 4.55 13.31 6.71
CA VAL A 134 3.15 12.90 6.57
C VAL A 134 2.78 12.84 5.09
N ILE A 135 2.35 11.67 4.64
CA ILE A 135 1.87 11.38 3.29
C ILE A 135 0.36 11.14 3.37
N GLU A 136 -0.44 12.09 2.91
CA GLU A 136 -1.89 12.09 3.10
C GLU A 136 -2.65 12.37 1.80
N LYS A 137 -3.69 11.57 1.52
CA LYS A 137 -4.59 11.72 0.36
C LYS A 137 -3.85 11.75 -0.98
N VAL A 138 -2.79 10.96 -1.11
CA VAL A 138 -2.07 10.78 -2.37
C VAL A 138 -2.64 9.58 -3.13
N GLN A 139 -2.52 9.62 -4.45
CA GLN A 139 -2.76 8.49 -5.32
C GLN A 139 -1.43 8.08 -5.96
N ILE A 140 -0.99 6.85 -5.74
CA ILE A 140 0.18 6.24 -6.36
C ILE A 140 -0.31 5.09 -7.23
N VAL A 141 0.12 5.07 -8.49
CA VAL A 141 -0.29 4.06 -9.47
C VAL A 141 0.93 3.58 -10.22
N ASP A 142 1.04 2.27 -10.42
CA ASP A 142 1.92 1.68 -11.45
C ASP A 142 3.39 2.03 -11.22
N GLN A 143 3.94 1.62 -10.07
CA GLN A 143 5.32 1.87 -9.62
C GLN A 143 6.02 0.55 -9.26
N ALA A 144 7.35 0.57 -9.08
CA ALA A 144 8.02 -0.52 -8.38
C ALA A 144 7.57 -0.48 -6.92
N ASP A 145 8.04 0.54 -6.19
CA ASP A 145 7.66 0.79 -4.81
C ASP A 145 6.68 1.96 -4.70
N GLY A 146 5.77 1.88 -3.73
CA GLY A 146 4.84 2.97 -3.45
C GLY A 146 5.51 4.08 -2.66
N VAL A 147 5.73 3.84 -1.37
CA VAL A 147 6.41 4.74 -0.45
C VAL A 147 7.64 4.04 0.11
N SER A 148 8.81 4.62 -0.08
CA SER A 148 10.08 4.06 0.43
C SER A 148 10.74 5.00 1.40
N ILE A 149 10.79 4.61 2.67
CA ILE A 149 11.42 5.41 3.71
C ILE A 149 12.93 5.17 3.62
N LEU A 150 13.68 6.24 3.38
CA LEU A 150 15.12 6.21 3.19
C LEU A 150 15.84 6.73 4.43
N GLU A 151 17.16 6.53 4.46
CA GLU A 151 18.07 6.94 5.54
C GLU A 151 17.78 8.32 6.15
N ALA A 152 17.99 8.38 7.47
CA ALA A 152 17.91 9.59 8.28
C ALA A 152 16.56 10.33 8.17
N SER A 153 15.47 9.62 7.90
CA SER A 153 14.13 10.17 8.10
C SER A 153 13.77 10.15 9.59
N GLY A 154 12.82 10.99 10.00
CA GLY A 154 12.13 10.87 11.28
C GLY A 154 10.88 10.02 11.10
N PRO A 155 9.97 10.02 12.09
CA PRO A 155 8.71 9.28 12.02
C PRO A 155 7.91 9.59 10.75
N VAL A 156 7.38 8.55 10.10
CA VAL A 156 6.61 8.66 8.86
C VAL A 156 5.17 8.22 9.08
N THR A 157 4.20 9.01 8.62
CA THR A 157 2.80 8.62 8.57
C THR A 157 2.32 8.57 7.13
N VAL A 158 1.74 7.45 6.70
CA VAL A 158 1.07 7.28 5.40
C VAL A 158 -0.40 7.00 5.66
N ARG A 159 -1.28 7.91 5.24
CA ARG A 159 -2.71 7.79 5.55
C ARG A 159 -3.67 8.29 4.51
N SER A 160 -4.90 7.80 4.55
CA SER A 160 -6.00 8.22 3.66
C SER A 160 -5.61 8.23 2.18
N SER A 161 -4.69 7.36 1.78
CA SER A 161 -4.01 7.36 0.49
C SER A 161 -4.26 6.07 -0.25
N ARG A 162 -4.12 6.11 -1.57
CA ARG A 162 -4.34 4.98 -2.46
C ARG A 162 -3.06 4.62 -3.18
N ILE A 163 -2.63 3.37 -3.09
CA ILE A 163 -1.45 2.83 -3.78
C ILE A 163 -1.91 1.60 -4.57
N VAL A 164 -1.70 1.59 -5.89
CA VAL A 164 -2.25 0.56 -6.77
C VAL A 164 -1.27 0.16 -7.85
N PHE A 165 -1.22 -1.14 -8.18
CA PHE A 165 -0.28 -1.69 -9.15
C PHE A 165 1.17 -1.36 -8.77
N THR A 166 1.55 -1.59 -7.52
CA THR A 166 2.98 -1.64 -7.16
C THR A 166 3.51 -3.04 -7.44
N HIS A 167 4.61 -3.11 -8.17
CA HIS A 167 5.22 -4.36 -8.63
C HIS A 167 6.21 -4.96 -7.62
N ASP A 168 6.50 -4.20 -6.56
CA ASP A 168 7.34 -4.58 -5.44
C ASP A 168 6.67 -4.10 -4.13
N ASP A 169 7.31 -3.22 -3.34
CA ASP A 169 6.85 -2.89 -1.99
C ASP A 169 5.92 -1.68 -1.95
N ALA A 170 4.68 -1.85 -1.45
CA ALA A 170 3.73 -0.72 -1.42
C ALA A 170 4.10 0.35 -0.39
N VAL A 171 4.53 -0.06 0.80
CA VAL A 171 5.12 0.80 1.83
C VAL A 171 6.32 0.06 2.41
N GLU A 172 7.52 0.60 2.23
CA GLU A 172 8.76 0.02 2.73
C GLU A 172 9.53 0.95 3.68
N ASP A 173 10.19 0.35 4.66
CA ASP A 173 11.33 0.93 5.39
C ASP A 173 12.55 0.01 5.26
N ASP A 174 13.27 0.16 4.16
CA ASP A 174 14.51 -0.56 3.85
C ASP A 174 15.70 -0.20 4.77
N TRP A 175 15.49 0.71 5.71
CA TRP A 175 16.50 1.10 6.68
C TRP A 175 16.11 0.69 8.09
N CYS A 176 14.91 0.15 8.30
CA CYS A 176 14.31 -0.29 9.58
C CYS A 176 14.57 0.64 10.77
N THR A 177 14.80 1.94 10.54
CA THR A 177 15.28 2.90 11.54
C THR A 177 14.21 3.93 11.89
N HIS A 178 12.97 3.70 11.46
CA HIS A 178 11.91 4.68 11.49
C HIS A 178 10.65 4.16 12.18
N ASP A 179 9.99 5.05 12.93
CA ASP A 179 8.62 4.82 13.35
C ASP A 179 7.69 5.06 12.17
N VAL A 180 6.78 4.11 11.89
CA VAL A 180 5.91 4.16 10.71
C VAL A 180 4.45 3.99 11.12
N THR A 181 3.62 4.94 10.75
CA THR A 181 2.17 4.86 10.93
C THR A 181 1.47 4.74 9.60
N VAL A 182 0.80 3.62 9.38
CA VAL A 182 -0.12 3.35 8.27
C VAL A 182 -1.55 3.39 8.79
N ASP A 183 -2.38 4.30 8.29
CA ASP A 183 -3.78 4.45 8.72
C ASP A 183 -4.72 4.72 7.54
N ASP A 184 -5.81 3.97 7.43
CA ASP A 184 -6.84 4.19 6.39
C ASP A 184 -6.20 4.26 4.99
N LEU A 185 -5.43 3.24 4.59
CA LEU A 185 -4.91 3.10 3.23
C LEU A 185 -5.79 2.19 2.36
N LEU A 186 -5.76 2.45 1.05
CA LEU A 186 -6.18 1.48 0.04
C LEU A 186 -4.96 1.03 -0.77
N LEU A 187 -4.47 -0.16 -0.46
CA LEU A 187 -3.46 -0.87 -1.24
C LEU A 187 -4.20 -1.87 -2.16
N ASP A 188 -4.42 -1.54 -3.42
CA ASP A 188 -5.18 -2.41 -4.34
C ASP A 188 -4.30 -2.90 -5.48
N LYS A 189 -4.17 -4.22 -5.58
CA LYS A 189 -3.27 -4.90 -6.52
C LYS A 189 -1.81 -4.51 -6.34
N VAL A 190 -1.31 -4.73 -5.13
CA VAL A 190 0.11 -4.54 -4.79
C VAL A 190 0.80 -5.91 -4.73
N PHE A 191 2.10 -5.96 -5.00
CA PHE A 191 2.87 -7.20 -4.90
C PHE A 191 3.12 -7.55 -3.43
N MET A 192 3.70 -6.64 -2.67
CA MET A 192 3.90 -6.70 -1.22
C MET A 192 3.19 -5.51 -0.56
N ALA A 193 2.55 -5.70 0.60
CA ALA A 193 1.84 -4.62 1.26
C ALA A 193 2.76 -3.77 2.16
N PHE A 194 3.47 -4.43 3.07
CA PHE A 194 4.37 -3.78 4.02
C PHE A 194 5.70 -4.48 3.99
N ALA A 195 6.76 -3.71 3.85
CA ALA A 195 8.11 -4.23 3.82
C ALA A 195 9.01 -3.47 4.77
N TRP A 196 9.94 -4.20 5.32
CA TRP A 196 11.09 -3.68 6.02
C TRP A 196 12.20 -4.67 5.72
N ASP A 197 13.36 -4.12 5.42
CA ASP A 197 14.51 -4.89 5.04
C ASP A 197 15.72 -4.10 5.49
N LYS A 198 16.84 -4.78 5.68
CA LYS A 198 18.09 -4.12 6.00
C LYS A 198 18.85 -3.85 4.71
N ARG A 199 18.85 -2.62 4.23
CA ARG A 199 19.75 -2.20 3.14
C ARG A 199 21.11 -1.73 3.67
N GLY A 200 22.17 -2.33 3.13
CA GLY A 200 23.53 -1.82 3.23
C GLY A 200 24.25 -2.12 4.55
N ALA A 201 25.05 -1.15 5.02
CA ALA A 201 25.94 -1.30 6.17
C ALA A 201 25.33 -0.83 7.50
N VAL A 202 23.99 -0.72 7.58
CA VAL A 202 23.28 -0.41 8.83
C VAL A 202 23.65 -1.46 9.87
N ASP A 203 23.90 -1.04 11.11
CA ASP A 203 24.15 -1.98 12.20
C ASP A 203 22.88 -2.82 12.39
N PRO A 204 22.94 -4.16 12.36
CA PRO A 204 21.76 -4.99 12.59
C PRO A 204 21.03 -4.65 13.90
N ASP A 205 21.74 -4.14 14.90
CA ASP A 205 21.11 -3.70 16.15
C ASP A 205 20.27 -2.43 15.98
N ASP A 206 20.57 -1.56 15.01
CA ASP A 206 19.83 -0.30 14.78
C ASP A 206 18.39 -0.55 14.28
N CYS A 207 18.13 -1.71 13.68
CA CYS A 207 16.81 -2.10 13.18
C CYS A 207 15.87 -2.63 14.28
N VAL A 208 16.42 -3.05 15.43
CA VAL A 208 15.70 -3.83 16.46
C VAL A 208 15.18 -2.98 17.62
N VAL A 209 15.80 -1.84 17.90
CA VAL A 209 15.54 -1.10 19.15
C VAL A 209 14.62 0.09 18.93
N ASP A 210 13.50 0.09 19.67
CA ASP A 210 12.59 1.22 19.88
C ASP A 210 11.94 1.79 18.60
N ARG A 211 11.71 0.95 17.57
CA ARG A 211 10.99 1.34 16.34
C ARG A 211 9.66 0.63 16.22
N GLU A 212 8.62 1.44 16.06
CA GLU A 212 7.24 0.96 16.06
C GLU A 212 6.53 1.23 14.73
N TRP A 213 5.95 0.18 14.16
CA TRP A 213 4.96 0.24 13.11
C TRP A 213 3.55 0.16 13.68
N SER A 214 2.67 1.03 13.22
CA SER A 214 1.23 0.95 13.51
C SER A 214 0.48 0.88 12.19
N ILE A 215 -0.24 -0.21 11.95
CA ILE A 215 -0.95 -0.49 10.69
C ILE A 215 -2.42 -0.71 11.00
N THR A 216 -3.25 0.28 10.68
CA THR A 216 -4.67 0.27 11.05
C THR A 216 -5.60 0.69 9.93
N ASN A 217 -6.85 0.22 10.01
CA ASN A 217 -7.98 0.64 9.17
C ASN A 217 -7.74 0.51 7.65
N SER A 218 -6.79 -0.33 7.22
CA SER A 218 -6.36 -0.37 5.83
C SER A 218 -7.02 -1.49 5.05
N LEU A 219 -7.29 -1.23 3.77
CA LEU A 219 -7.79 -2.18 2.78
C LEU A 219 -6.61 -2.61 1.92
N VAL A 220 -6.26 -3.90 1.97
CA VAL A 220 -5.14 -4.47 1.22
C VAL A 220 -5.66 -5.54 0.27
N ARG A 221 -5.25 -5.49 -0.99
CA ARG A 221 -5.47 -6.54 -1.97
C ARG A 221 -4.16 -6.84 -2.67
N LEU A 222 -3.58 -7.98 -2.31
CA LEU A 222 -2.42 -8.49 -3.04
C LEU A 222 -2.83 -8.94 -4.44
N HIS A 223 -1.93 -8.81 -5.39
CA HIS A 223 -2.18 -9.24 -6.76
C HIS A 223 -1.00 -10.00 -7.33
N ARG A 224 -1.33 -11.12 -7.98
CA ARG A 224 -0.36 -11.89 -8.72
C ARG A 224 0.05 -11.14 -9.98
N PHE A 225 1.33 -10.84 -10.09
CA PHE A 225 1.94 -10.34 -11.32
C PHE A 225 2.59 -11.51 -12.08
N ALA A 226 2.60 -11.41 -13.41
CA ALA A 226 3.34 -12.35 -14.26
C ALA A 226 4.86 -12.17 -14.09
N HIS A 227 5.27 -10.92 -13.84
CA HIS A 227 6.65 -10.51 -13.60
C HIS A 227 6.63 -9.47 -12.48
N ALA A 228 6.98 -9.89 -11.27
CA ALA A 228 7.16 -9.01 -10.12
C ALA A 228 8.65 -8.75 -9.84
N TYR A 229 8.98 -8.33 -8.61
CA TYR A 229 10.33 -8.36 -8.04
C TYR A 229 11.09 -9.64 -8.46
N GLU A 230 12.33 -9.47 -8.93
CA GLU A 230 13.19 -10.54 -9.47
C GLU A 230 12.56 -11.37 -10.61
N GLU A 231 11.54 -10.84 -11.27
CA GLU A 231 10.75 -11.50 -12.33
C GLU A 231 10.10 -12.81 -11.92
N LYS A 232 9.86 -12.99 -10.63
CA LYS A 232 9.14 -14.14 -10.13
C LYS A 232 7.66 -13.92 -10.37
N PRO A 233 6.95 -14.85 -11.04
CA PRO A 233 5.51 -14.79 -11.17
C PRO A 233 4.91 -15.06 -9.80
N GLY A 234 3.96 -14.25 -9.34
CA GLY A 234 3.43 -14.40 -7.99
C GLY A 234 2.96 -13.09 -7.40
N HIS A 235 2.61 -13.15 -6.12
CA HIS A 235 2.55 -11.97 -5.27
C HIS A 235 3.47 -12.21 -4.06
N GLY A 236 3.90 -11.13 -3.42
CA GLY A 236 4.65 -11.15 -2.18
C GLY A 236 3.76 -11.54 -0.98
N GLY A 237 4.20 -11.14 0.20
CA GLY A 237 3.45 -11.27 1.45
C GLY A 237 2.56 -10.08 1.75
N VAL A 238 1.86 -10.18 2.88
CA VAL A 238 1.37 -8.99 3.59
C VAL A 238 2.56 -8.25 4.18
N PHE A 239 3.50 -9.03 4.73
CA PHE A 239 4.72 -8.55 5.33
C PHE A 239 5.91 -9.15 4.59
N LYS A 240 6.94 -8.35 4.39
CA LYS A 240 8.29 -8.82 4.11
C LYS A 240 9.01 -8.94 5.45
N ASP A 241 9.71 -10.04 5.65
CA ASP A 241 10.54 -10.30 6.82
C ASP A 241 11.97 -10.48 6.30
N ASP A 242 12.94 -9.81 6.91
CA ASP A 242 14.35 -9.91 6.49
C ASP A 242 14.97 -11.26 6.90
N GLY A 243 14.28 -12.04 7.74
CA GLY A 243 14.71 -13.36 8.18
C GLY A 243 15.82 -13.33 9.22
N ASP A 244 16.54 -12.22 9.36
CA ASP A 244 17.64 -12.04 10.32
C ASP A 244 17.13 -11.69 11.72
N GLY A 245 15.80 -11.61 11.90
CA GLY A 245 15.16 -11.27 13.16
C GLY A 245 15.25 -9.78 13.51
N HIS A 246 15.62 -8.95 12.53
CA HIS A 246 15.87 -7.51 12.69
C HIS A 246 14.67 -6.64 12.27
N ASN A 247 13.47 -7.17 12.49
CA ASN A 247 12.22 -6.53 12.13
C ASN A 247 11.78 -5.49 13.18
N PRO A 248 11.12 -4.39 12.76
CA PRO A 248 10.50 -3.45 13.68
C PRO A 248 9.38 -4.13 14.49
N GLU A 249 9.08 -3.57 15.66
CA GLU A 249 7.88 -3.98 16.38
C GLU A 249 6.64 -3.40 15.69
N ILE A 250 5.59 -4.20 15.53
CA ILE A 250 4.27 -3.74 15.14
C ILE A 250 3.51 -3.41 16.42
N ALA A 251 3.56 -2.15 16.85
CA ALA A 251 2.87 -1.68 18.04
C ALA A 251 1.35 -1.91 17.96
N ASP A 252 0.74 -1.69 16.79
CA ASP A 252 -0.69 -1.94 16.56
C ASP A 252 -0.99 -2.48 15.15
N PHE A 253 -1.65 -3.64 15.08
CA PHE A 253 -2.20 -4.19 13.84
C PHE A 253 -3.70 -4.42 13.99
N SER A 254 -4.52 -3.43 13.61
CA SER A 254 -5.96 -3.48 13.90
C SER A 254 -6.89 -2.98 12.80
N ASN A 255 -8.04 -3.63 12.67
CA ASN A 255 -9.14 -3.25 11.78
C ASN A 255 -8.77 -3.22 10.29
N ASN A 256 -7.80 -4.03 9.87
CA ASN A 256 -7.43 -4.16 8.46
C ASN A 256 -8.31 -5.19 7.74
N VAL A 257 -8.57 -4.97 6.46
CA VAL A 257 -9.21 -5.97 5.58
C VAL A 257 -8.22 -6.34 4.50
N ILE A 258 -7.78 -7.58 4.49
CA ILE A 258 -6.68 -8.06 3.65
C ILE A 258 -7.20 -9.15 2.73
N LEU A 259 -7.11 -8.92 1.44
CA LEU A 259 -7.52 -9.85 0.41
C LEU A 259 -6.30 -10.49 -0.22
N LEU A 260 -6.24 -11.82 -0.08
CA LEU A 260 -5.14 -12.65 -0.53
C LEU A 260 -5.63 -13.64 -1.59
N GLY A 261 -4.75 -14.01 -2.51
CA GLY A 261 -4.98 -15.09 -3.46
C GLY A 261 -4.07 -16.28 -3.16
N PRO A 262 -4.19 -17.36 -3.94
CA PRO A 262 -3.17 -18.40 -3.96
C PRO A 262 -1.82 -17.79 -4.34
N VAL A 263 -0.83 -17.99 -3.47
CA VAL A 263 0.56 -17.63 -3.73
C VAL A 263 1.10 -18.62 -4.78
N ALA A 264 1.74 -18.12 -5.83
CA ALA A 264 2.50 -18.96 -6.73
C ALA A 264 3.97 -18.62 -6.51
N GLY A 265 4.70 -19.47 -5.77
CA GLY A 265 6.12 -19.25 -5.48
C GLY A 265 6.39 -18.29 -4.32
N GLN A 266 7.44 -18.64 -3.57
CA GLN A 266 7.96 -18.05 -2.33
C GLN A 266 6.99 -18.05 -1.14
N GLY A 267 7.41 -18.64 -0.01
CA GLY A 267 6.66 -18.80 1.25
C GLY A 267 6.50 -17.51 2.05
N GLN A 268 6.05 -16.46 1.39
CA GLN A 268 5.98 -15.11 1.94
C GLN A 268 5.10 -15.01 3.19
N VAL A 269 5.45 -14.07 4.08
CA VAL A 269 4.81 -13.88 5.38
C VAL A 269 3.42 -13.25 5.23
N GLN A 270 2.38 -14.01 5.56
CA GLN A 270 0.99 -13.54 5.49
C GLN A 270 0.50 -12.97 6.83
N PHE A 271 1.13 -13.41 7.92
CA PHE A 271 0.74 -13.12 9.30
C PHE A 271 1.92 -12.54 10.06
N PRO A 272 1.73 -11.49 10.88
CA PRO A 272 2.83 -10.90 11.63
C PRO A 272 3.34 -11.86 12.71
N LEU A 273 4.61 -11.73 13.09
CA LEU A 273 5.18 -12.43 14.24
C LEU A 273 4.54 -11.96 15.53
N THR A 274 4.08 -12.89 16.36
CA THR A 274 3.51 -12.61 17.68
C THR A 274 4.51 -11.90 18.59
N THR A 275 5.77 -12.32 18.57
CA THR A 275 6.86 -11.79 19.40
C THR A 275 7.19 -10.33 19.07
N ARG A 276 6.71 -9.83 17.94
CA ARG A 276 6.91 -8.46 17.46
C ARG A 276 5.62 -7.66 17.44
N LEU A 277 4.53 -8.17 18.03
CA LEU A 277 3.22 -7.54 17.95
C LEU A 277 2.80 -7.02 19.33
N GLY A 278 2.53 -5.71 19.43
CA GLY A 278 2.02 -5.09 20.65
C GLY A 278 0.53 -5.37 20.85
N THR A 279 -0.29 -4.84 19.94
CA THR A 279 -1.74 -5.08 19.90
C THR A 279 -2.21 -5.61 18.56
N CYS A 280 -3.19 -6.52 18.59
CA CYS A 280 -3.86 -6.99 17.39
C CYS A 280 -5.36 -7.19 17.60
N SER A 281 -6.18 -6.63 16.71
CA SER A 281 -7.64 -6.80 16.80
C SER A 281 -8.40 -6.53 15.50
N GLY A 282 -9.47 -7.31 15.26
CA GLY A 282 -10.49 -6.96 14.27
C GLY A 282 -10.02 -7.01 12.81
N ASN A 283 -8.91 -7.69 12.51
CA ASN A 283 -8.47 -7.86 11.14
C ASN A 283 -9.28 -8.96 10.44
N VAL A 284 -9.62 -8.74 9.17
CA VAL A 284 -10.38 -9.69 8.35
C VAL A 284 -9.59 -10.05 7.11
N TYR A 285 -9.27 -11.34 6.97
CA TYR A 285 -8.56 -11.89 5.82
C TYR A 285 -9.55 -12.53 4.86
N LEU A 286 -9.63 -12.02 3.64
CA LEU A 286 -10.47 -12.53 2.56
C LEU A 286 -9.62 -13.42 1.64
N TRP A 287 -9.78 -14.73 1.74
CA TRP A 287 -9.06 -15.67 0.88
C TRP A 287 -9.80 -15.91 -0.44
N ASN A 288 -9.22 -15.41 -1.53
CA ASN A 288 -9.73 -15.52 -2.89
C ASN A 288 -9.20 -16.78 -3.63
N GLY A 289 -8.76 -17.80 -2.90
CA GLY A 289 -8.38 -19.11 -3.43
C GLY A 289 -9.41 -20.20 -3.16
N THR A 290 -9.02 -21.45 -3.44
CA THR A 290 -9.78 -22.64 -2.98
C THR A 290 -9.40 -22.96 -1.54
N GLN A 291 -10.19 -23.81 -0.86
CA GLN A 291 -9.83 -24.35 0.46
C GLN A 291 -8.45 -25.04 0.42
N ALA A 292 -8.24 -25.93 -0.56
CA ALA A 292 -6.98 -26.65 -0.67
C ALA A 292 -5.76 -25.71 -0.84
N ALA A 293 -5.92 -24.62 -1.59
CA ALA A 293 -4.86 -23.62 -1.72
C ALA A 293 -4.67 -22.78 -0.44
N TYR A 294 -5.72 -22.61 0.37
CA TYR A 294 -5.60 -21.98 1.68
C TYR A 294 -4.80 -22.86 2.64
N ASP A 295 -5.15 -24.15 2.69
CA ASP A 295 -4.47 -25.14 3.52
C ASP A 295 -2.98 -25.23 3.11
N ASP A 296 -2.69 -25.28 1.80
CA ASP A 296 -1.33 -25.24 1.27
C ASP A 296 -0.59 -23.95 1.69
N MET A 297 -1.24 -22.78 1.62
CA MET A 297 -0.64 -21.53 2.09
C MET A 297 -0.32 -21.58 3.58
N LEU A 298 -1.19 -22.16 4.42
CA LEU A 298 -0.91 -22.33 5.84
C LEU A 298 0.29 -23.26 6.10
N ASP A 299 0.52 -24.24 5.23
CA ASP A 299 1.67 -25.15 5.32
C ASP A 299 2.98 -24.55 4.77
N THR A 300 2.92 -23.35 4.16
CA THR A 300 4.11 -22.62 3.71
C THR A 300 4.65 -21.67 4.78
N GLY A 301 5.96 -21.48 4.79
CA GLY A 301 6.65 -20.44 5.55
C GLY A 301 8.06 -20.24 4.99
N GLU A 302 8.44 -18.97 4.79
CA GLU A 302 9.81 -18.52 4.56
C GLU A 302 10.17 -17.61 5.71
N SER A 303 10.74 -18.21 6.73
CA SER A 303 11.35 -17.48 7.83
C SER A 303 12.29 -18.42 8.57
N GLU A 304 13.40 -17.87 9.04
CA GLU A 304 14.38 -18.59 9.87
C GLU A 304 13.84 -18.88 11.28
N ASP A 305 12.64 -18.40 11.63
CA ASP A 305 11.91 -18.85 12.81
C ASP A 305 11.35 -20.28 12.66
N PHE A 306 11.41 -20.84 11.44
CA PHE A 306 10.89 -22.16 11.06
C PHE A 306 9.38 -22.33 11.25
N GLU A 307 8.62 -21.24 11.39
CA GLU A 307 7.19 -21.27 11.56
C GLU A 307 6.47 -21.19 10.21
N THR A 308 5.52 -22.09 10.02
CA THR A 308 4.56 -22.01 8.93
C THR A 308 3.55 -20.86 9.17
N ASN A 309 2.91 -20.37 8.11
CA ASN A 309 1.82 -19.40 8.23
C ASN A 309 0.67 -19.94 9.13
N GLY A 310 0.45 -21.26 9.14
CA GLY A 310 -0.51 -21.93 10.01
C GLY A 310 -0.13 -21.85 11.49
N GLU A 311 1.13 -22.10 11.83
CA GLU A 311 1.65 -21.97 13.20
C GLU A 311 1.55 -20.53 13.69
N ARG A 312 1.99 -19.55 12.88
CA ARG A 312 1.86 -18.12 13.18
C ARG A 312 0.40 -17.70 13.43
N LEU A 313 -0.52 -18.13 12.56
CA LEU A 313 -1.94 -17.83 12.73
C LEU A 313 -2.50 -18.44 14.03
N ALA A 314 -2.10 -19.67 14.36
CA ALA A 314 -2.53 -20.33 15.59
C ALA A 314 -2.00 -19.61 16.83
N GLU A 315 -0.73 -19.19 16.81
CA GLU A 315 -0.13 -18.44 17.91
C GLU A 315 -0.76 -17.05 18.07
N LEU A 316 -1.00 -16.33 16.98
CA LEU A 316 -1.72 -15.05 17.00
C LEU A 316 -3.12 -15.20 17.61
N GLN A 317 -3.83 -16.28 17.27
CA GLN A 317 -5.16 -16.54 17.85
C GLN A 317 -5.10 -16.89 19.34
N ALA A 318 -4.02 -17.54 19.79
CA ALA A 318 -3.82 -17.85 21.20
C ALA A 318 -3.47 -16.60 22.02
N SER A 319 -2.59 -15.74 21.49
CA SER A 319 -2.10 -14.54 22.16
C SER A 319 -3.08 -13.37 22.09
N TRP A 320 -3.79 -13.21 20.95
CA TRP A 320 -4.80 -12.18 20.74
C TRP A 320 -6.08 -12.78 20.13
N PRO A 321 -7.00 -13.31 20.95
CA PRO A 321 -8.29 -13.80 20.47
C PRO A 321 -9.06 -12.72 19.71
N GLY A 322 -9.41 -12.99 18.45
CA GLY A 322 -10.07 -12.01 17.58
C GLY A 322 -9.12 -11.08 16.82
N CYS A 323 -7.80 -11.34 16.85
CA CYS A 323 -6.81 -10.66 16.02
C CYS A 323 -7.13 -10.78 14.53
N ILE A 324 -7.34 -12.01 14.04
CA ILE A 324 -7.62 -12.31 12.63
C ILE A 324 -8.86 -13.20 12.51
N THR A 325 -9.78 -12.79 11.64
CA THR A 325 -10.87 -13.64 11.14
C THR A 325 -10.66 -13.92 9.66
N VAL A 326 -10.67 -15.19 9.25
CA VAL A 326 -10.48 -15.57 7.84
C VAL A 326 -11.83 -15.93 7.21
N VAL A 327 -12.13 -15.33 6.06
CA VAL A 327 -13.32 -15.60 5.26
C VAL A 327 -12.88 -16.18 3.92
N LEU A 328 -13.32 -17.41 3.64
CA LEU A 328 -12.99 -18.10 2.39
C LEU A 328 -14.03 -17.81 1.31
N ARG A 329 -13.55 -17.74 0.07
CA ARG A 329 -14.39 -17.75 -1.13
C ARG A 329 -15.08 -19.10 -1.30
N GLY A 330 -16.35 -19.09 -1.70
CA GLY A 330 -17.07 -20.33 -2.00
C GLY A 330 -16.49 -21.09 -3.20
N PRO A 331 -16.60 -22.43 -3.27
CA PRO A 331 -15.96 -23.23 -4.32
C PRO A 331 -16.47 -22.93 -5.74
N SER A 332 -17.72 -22.47 -5.87
CA SER A 332 -18.33 -22.05 -7.16
C SER A 332 -18.42 -20.53 -7.31
N GLU A 333 -17.92 -19.78 -6.33
CA GLU A 333 -18.01 -18.33 -6.30
C GLU A 333 -16.87 -17.75 -7.13
N THR A 334 -17.20 -16.92 -8.12
CA THR A 334 -16.19 -16.14 -8.84
C THR A 334 -15.62 -15.07 -7.91
N GLU A 335 -14.38 -14.62 -8.16
CA GLU A 335 -13.81 -13.49 -7.42
C GLU A 335 -14.75 -12.28 -7.42
N ALA A 336 -15.31 -11.91 -8.58
CA ALA A 336 -16.23 -10.78 -8.67
C ALA A 336 -17.47 -10.95 -7.76
N GLN A 337 -18.02 -12.16 -7.63
CA GLN A 337 -19.11 -12.43 -6.69
C GLN A 337 -18.62 -12.29 -5.24
N PHE A 338 -17.46 -12.86 -4.92
CA PHE A 338 -16.86 -12.78 -3.60
C PHE A 338 -16.61 -11.34 -3.13
N LEU A 339 -16.08 -10.48 -4.00
CA LEU A 339 -15.84 -9.06 -3.70
C LEU A 339 -17.12 -8.24 -3.57
N ASN A 340 -18.24 -8.74 -4.07
CA ASN A 340 -19.56 -8.13 -3.94
C ASN A 340 -20.40 -8.77 -2.82
N ARG A 341 -19.97 -9.89 -2.24
CA ARG A 341 -20.67 -10.56 -1.15
C ARG A 341 -20.59 -9.71 0.12
N THR A 342 -21.73 -9.43 0.73
CA THR A 342 -21.78 -8.80 2.06
C THR A 342 -21.40 -9.81 3.13
N MET A 343 -20.54 -9.43 4.07
CA MET A 343 -20.00 -10.32 5.09
C MET A 343 -20.21 -9.70 6.48
N THR A 344 -20.57 -10.53 7.47
CA THR A 344 -20.83 -10.06 8.84
C THR A 344 -19.55 -9.54 9.48
N GLU A 345 -18.43 -10.19 9.19
CA GLU A 345 -17.07 -9.84 9.58
C GLU A 345 -16.68 -8.44 9.09
N LEU A 346 -17.24 -8.01 7.96
CA LEU A 346 -17.06 -6.68 7.37
C LEU A 346 -18.17 -5.69 7.78
N GLY A 347 -18.92 -5.99 8.86
CA GLY A 347 -20.03 -5.17 9.34
C GLY A 347 -21.21 -5.12 8.36
N GLY A 348 -21.47 -6.21 7.64
CA GLY A 348 -22.55 -6.31 6.65
C GLY A 348 -22.23 -5.62 5.32
N LYS A 349 -20.96 -5.30 5.05
CA LYS A 349 -20.48 -4.71 3.80
C LYS A 349 -19.75 -5.75 2.95
N SER A 350 -19.60 -5.46 1.65
CA SER A 350 -18.69 -6.17 0.76
C SER A 350 -17.37 -5.42 0.60
N TRP A 351 -16.33 -6.10 0.10
CA TRP A 351 -15.06 -5.46 -0.25
C TRP A 351 -15.27 -4.23 -1.16
N ASN A 352 -16.05 -4.38 -2.23
CA ASN A 352 -16.31 -3.27 -3.16
C ASN A 352 -17.05 -2.09 -2.50
N GLN A 353 -17.92 -2.36 -1.52
CA GLN A 353 -18.55 -1.30 -0.73
C GLN A 353 -17.56 -0.60 0.21
N LEU A 354 -16.62 -1.33 0.81
CA LEU A 354 -15.55 -0.75 1.63
C LEU A 354 -14.64 0.15 0.79
N VAL A 355 -14.23 -0.31 -0.39
CA VAL A 355 -13.46 0.47 -1.36
C VAL A 355 -14.22 1.73 -1.79
N ALA A 356 -15.50 1.60 -2.14
CA ALA A 356 -16.33 2.76 -2.50
C ALA A 356 -16.46 3.76 -1.34
N ALA A 357 -16.62 3.26 -0.11
CA ALA A 357 -16.68 4.11 1.08
C ALA A 357 -15.34 4.83 1.32
N PHE A 358 -14.20 4.14 1.15
CA PHE A 358 -12.87 4.74 1.21
C PHE A 358 -12.74 5.92 0.23
N TYR A 359 -13.09 5.72 -1.05
CA TYR A 359 -13.05 6.81 -2.04
C TYR A 359 -13.96 7.98 -1.66
N SER A 360 -15.18 7.69 -1.19
CA SER A 360 -16.12 8.73 -0.79
C SER A 360 -15.61 9.58 0.38
N ARG A 361 -14.83 9.01 1.30
CA ARG A 361 -14.27 9.73 2.46
C ARG A 361 -13.00 10.50 2.08
N ASN A 362 -12.08 9.86 1.36
CA ASN A 362 -10.72 10.36 1.17
C ASN A 362 -10.51 11.14 -0.12
N PHE A 363 -11.31 10.82 -1.14
CA PHE A 363 -11.26 11.45 -2.46
C PHE A 363 -12.67 11.92 -2.86
N PRO A 364 -13.36 12.74 -2.03
CA PRO A 364 -14.70 13.20 -2.35
C PRO A 364 -14.66 13.93 -3.70
N SER A 365 -15.67 13.68 -4.54
CA SER A 365 -15.85 14.31 -5.85
C SER A 365 -16.15 15.82 -5.80
N SER A 366 -15.75 16.49 -4.72
CA SER A 366 -16.03 17.89 -4.46
C SER A 366 -15.45 18.78 -5.56
N SER A 367 -16.37 19.45 -6.23
CA SER A 367 -16.22 20.54 -7.20
C SER A 367 -15.92 20.14 -8.64
N CYS A 368 -16.88 20.43 -9.52
CA CYS A 368 -16.89 20.78 -10.96
C CYS A 368 -15.57 20.89 -11.77
N GLY A 369 -14.52 20.15 -11.44
CA GLY A 369 -13.28 20.05 -12.20
C GLY A 369 -13.26 18.71 -12.91
N ILE A 370 -13.17 18.77 -14.24
CA ILE A 370 -13.09 17.64 -15.17
C ILE A 370 -11.72 16.91 -15.00
N GLY A 371 -11.34 16.54 -13.78
CA GLY A 371 -10.00 16.04 -13.46
C GLY A 371 -9.94 14.52 -13.42
N PHE A 372 -10.86 13.89 -12.69
CA PHE A 372 -10.75 12.47 -12.36
C PHE A 372 -11.06 11.54 -13.55
N GLU A 373 -12.10 11.86 -14.33
CA GLU A 373 -12.44 11.06 -15.52
C GLU A 373 -11.36 11.13 -16.61
N LEU A 374 -10.64 12.26 -16.73
CA LEU A 374 -9.59 12.42 -17.73
C LEU A 374 -8.32 11.62 -17.41
N VAL A 375 -7.96 11.45 -16.13
CA VAL A 375 -6.81 10.63 -15.71
C VAL A 375 -7.09 9.14 -15.94
N ALA A 376 -8.30 8.67 -15.61
CA ALA A 376 -8.71 7.30 -15.90
C ALA A 376 -8.81 7.01 -17.41
N LEU A 377 -9.13 8.02 -18.23
CA LEU A 377 -9.19 7.91 -19.69
C LEU A 377 -7.83 8.11 -20.38
N ALA A 378 -6.79 8.61 -19.71
CA ALA A 378 -5.50 8.90 -20.34
C ALA A 378 -4.82 7.66 -20.96
N PRO A 379 -4.80 6.47 -20.32
CA PRO A 379 -4.29 5.25 -20.95
C PRO A 379 -5.12 4.85 -22.18
N LEU A 380 -6.45 4.99 -22.11
CA LEU A 380 -7.36 4.67 -23.21
C LEU A 380 -7.14 5.62 -24.40
N LEU A 381 -6.97 6.91 -24.13
CA LEU A 381 -6.67 7.94 -25.14
C LEU A 381 -5.28 7.72 -25.77
N ARG A 382 -4.28 7.30 -24.99
CA ARG A 382 -2.96 6.90 -25.51
C ARG A 382 -3.05 5.66 -26.41
N ALA A 383 -3.81 4.64 -26.01
CA ALA A 383 -4.04 3.44 -26.80
C ALA A 383 -4.77 3.76 -28.13
N LEU A 384 -5.79 4.62 -28.08
CA LEU A 384 -6.50 5.10 -29.27
C LEU A 384 -5.60 5.93 -30.19
N ALA A 385 -4.73 6.78 -29.65
CA ALA A 385 -3.77 7.57 -30.41
C ALA A 385 -2.69 6.70 -31.08
N ALA A 386 -2.20 5.67 -30.39
CA ALA A 386 -1.25 4.71 -30.95
C ALA A 386 -1.86 3.91 -32.12
N ARG A 387 -3.15 3.57 -32.03
CA ARG A 387 -3.88 2.85 -33.09
C ARG A 387 -4.05 3.69 -34.36
N ARG A 388 -4.29 5.01 -34.23
CA ARG A 388 -4.39 5.94 -35.36
C ARG A 388 -3.09 6.20 -36.12
N ARG A 389 -1.92 5.95 -35.52
CA ARG A 389 -0.62 6.09 -36.22
C ARG A 389 -0.23 4.87 -37.06
N ARG A 390 -0.96 3.75 -36.92
CA ARG A 390 -0.71 2.50 -37.64
C ARG A 390 -1.67 2.27 -38.82
N THR A 391 -2.61 3.20 -39.04
CA THR A 391 -3.53 3.27 -40.18
C THR A 391 -3.19 4.49 -41.01
#